data_AF-A7L035-F1
#
_entry.id   AF-A7L035-F1
#
_cell.length_a   1.000
_cell.length_b   1.000
_cell.length_c   1.000
_cell.angle_alpha   90.00
_cell.angle_beta   90.00
_cell.angle_gamma   90.00
#
_symmetry.space_group_name_H-M   'P 1'
#
loop_
_entity.id
_entity.type
_entity.pdbx_description
1 polymer ?
#
loop_
_entity_poly.entity_id
_entity_poly.type
_entity_poly.pdbx_seq_one_letter_code
_entity_poly.pdbx_strand_id
1 'polypeptide(L)'
;MVKMLFFAFLPLLFMTGIAAESTISSGLNSLKTKIDAKMPSGKQLFDKVVEMQKQIDAKFSNDDERAKVMGAIGSLSTAVGKFQSGDPAKIASGCLDILVGISSVLKDFAKFSPIFSILSLVVGLFSGTKAEESVGSVVKKAVQEQSDQELQEALYGVKREYAVSKAFLDGVRNETSDLSPTEVSALAANVPIYQGVRFIAMVVQRIKYIKPKTESEIKRMLTMLELFTDLCSLRDLILLDLYQLVATPGHSPNIASGIKEVSNLGREEYKKVFEDLLKNDDKETYLFLSYLYPREKNEQSRKIFNFFDLMKVKYDDRLKQDLTGVKIFSNVHWPNYFMCSSNDYLALICTKPYGSLKLDKLNDGYYSIKTTQHDPKICHRYGNYILFTHKRNDDLEKFNFVPVKLEKREIYLLSSKESPNKFAYVPQNADGALFFVDGIPSKVGYGNQGYFTLVE
;
A
#
# COMPACT_ATOMS: atom_id res chain seq x y z
N MET A 1 -33.99 22.10 -30.27
CA MET A 1 -32.69 22.66 -30.68
C MET A 1 -31.87 22.89 -29.42
N VAL A 2 -30.72 22.23 -29.32
CA VAL A 2 -30.08 21.79 -28.07
C VAL A 2 -29.59 22.95 -27.19
N LYS A 3 -30.25 23.14 -26.04
CA LYS A 3 -29.68 23.67 -24.79
C LYS A 3 -30.10 22.70 -23.68
N MET A 4 -29.26 21.73 -23.35
CA MET A 4 -29.49 20.85 -22.21
C MET A 4 -28.31 20.94 -21.26
N LEU A 5 -28.63 21.30 -20.03
CA LEU A 5 -27.73 21.51 -18.92
C LEU A 5 -26.91 20.25 -18.63
N PHE A 6 -25.58 20.40 -18.58
CA PHE A 6 -24.69 19.49 -17.85
C PHE A 6 -24.50 20.06 -16.45
N PHE A 7 -25.35 19.67 -15.51
CA PHE A 7 -25.12 19.81 -14.09
C PHE A 7 -25.59 18.53 -13.39
N ALA A 8 -24.79 18.10 -12.41
CA ALA A 8 -25.07 17.08 -11.39
C ALA A 8 -24.81 15.61 -11.78
N PHE A 9 -23.55 15.18 -11.74
CA PHE A 9 -23.16 13.86 -11.24
C PHE A 9 -21.76 13.91 -10.62
N LEU A 10 -21.64 14.58 -9.47
CA LEU A 10 -20.51 14.37 -8.55
C LEU A 10 -20.87 14.70 -7.08
N PRO A 11 -21.86 14.00 -6.48
CA PRO A 11 -21.78 13.76 -5.05
C PRO A 11 -22.16 12.31 -4.73
N LEU A 12 -21.19 11.41 -4.78
CA LEU A 12 -21.37 10.03 -4.30
C LEU A 12 -20.14 9.46 -3.56
N LEU A 13 -19.24 10.34 -3.12
CA LEU A 13 -18.16 9.99 -2.17
C LEU A 13 -18.36 10.58 -0.76
N PHE A 14 -19.54 11.16 -0.47
CA PHE A 14 -19.86 11.72 0.84
C PHE A 14 -21.13 11.10 1.44
N MET A 15 -21.15 9.79 1.67
CA MET A 15 -22.20 9.14 2.46
C MET A 15 -21.67 7.94 3.26
N THR A 16 -20.77 8.21 4.22
CA THR A 16 -20.73 7.48 5.51
C THR A 16 -20.14 8.41 6.58
N GLY A 17 -20.98 8.87 7.51
CA GLY A 17 -20.64 9.22 8.89
C GLY A 17 -19.66 10.37 9.13
N ILE A 18 -20.19 11.55 9.47
CA ILE A 18 -19.55 12.59 10.31
C ILE A 18 -18.05 12.77 10.02
N ALA A 19 -17.73 13.29 8.83
CA ALA A 19 -16.49 14.04 8.69
C ALA A 19 -16.66 15.30 9.54
N ALA A 20 -16.19 15.26 10.80
CA ALA A 20 -15.77 16.49 11.44
C ALA A 20 -14.87 17.18 10.41
N GLU A 21 -15.20 18.39 9.99
CA GLU A 21 -14.34 19.20 9.12
C GLU A 21 -12.96 19.22 9.77
N SER A 22 -12.07 18.35 9.30
CA SER A 22 -10.75 18.21 9.90
C SER A 22 -9.96 19.43 9.44
N THR A 23 -9.93 20.46 10.28
CA THR A 23 -9.18 21.69 10.00
C THR A 23 -7.68 21.41 9.99
N ILE A 24 -6.89 22.26 9.32
CA ILE A 24 -5.43 22.15 9.37
C ILE A 24 -4.91 22.20 10.81
N SER A 25 -5.51 23.07 11.61
CA SER A 25 -5.32 23.10 13.06
C SER A 25 -5.54 21.75 13.76
N SER A 26 -6.57 20.96 13.39
CA SER A 26 -6.79 19.62 13.96
C SER A 26 -5.67 18.63 13.60
N GLY A 27 -5.19 18.66 12.35
CA GLY A 27 -4.07 17.82 11.89
C GLY A 27 -2.76 18.17 12.60
N LEU A 28 -2.46 19.47 12.76
CA LEU A 28 -1.29 19.93 13.50
C LEU A 28 -1.38 19.60 14.98
N ASN A 29 -2.58 19.64 15.57
CA ASN A 29 -2.80 19.16 16.95
C ASN A 29 -2.47 17.67 17.08
N SER A 30 -2.93 16.83 16.14
CA SER A 30 -2.56 15.40 16.12
C SER A 30 -1.05 15.20 16.02
N LEU A 31 -0.37 15.94 15.15
CA LEU A 31 1.09 15.90 15.03
C LEU A 31 1.77 16.29 16.36
N LYS A 32 1.37 17.40 16.99
CA LYS A 32 1.88 17.83 18.30
C LYS A 32 1.77 16.74 19.37
N THR A 33 0.62 16.06 19.44
CA THR A 33 0.39 15.02 20.47
C THR A 33 1.30 13.81 20.32
N LYS A 34 1.84 13.56 19.13
CA LYS A 34 2.75 12.43 18.88
C LYS A 34 4.21 12.79 19.07
N ILE A 35 4.57 14.07 19.08
CA ILE A 35 5.96 14.50 19.20
C ILE A 35 6.41 14.36 20.66
N ASP A 36 7.40 13.51 20.90
CA ASP A 36 8.12 13.54 22.18
C ASP A 36 8.98 14.81 22.30
N ALA A 37 8.43 15.85 22.92
CA ALA A 37 9.11 17.12 23.17
C ALA A 37 10.20 17.04 24.26
N LYS A 38 10.42 15.88 24.90
CA LYS A 38 11.53 15.69 25.85
C LYS A 38 12.88 15.59 25.14
N MET A 39 12.90 15.14 23.89
CA MET A 39 14.11 15.10 23.08
C MET A 39 14.40 16.49 22.48
N PRO A 40 15.67 16.95 22.39
CA PRO A 40 15.99 18.25 21.81
C PRO A 40 15.44 18.47 20.39
N SER A 41 15.60 17.48 19.51
CA SER A 41 15.05 17.51 18.15
C SER A 41 13.51 17.44 18.13
N GLY A 42 12.92 16.69 19.06
CA GLY A 42 11.48 16.64 19.26
C GLY A 42 10.91 17.98 19.73
N LYS A 43 11.60 18.68 20.64
CA LYS A 43 11.24 20.03 21.08
C LYS A 43 11.28 21.04 19.93
N GLN A 44 12.36 21.04 19.14
CA GLN A 44 12.46 21.91 17.96
C GLN A 44 11.33 21.66 16.96
N LEU A 45 11.00 20.39 16.71
CA LEU A 45 9.87 20.02 15.87
C LEU A 45 8.54 20.51 16.45
N PHE A 46 8.31 20.32 17.76
CA PHE A 46 7.11 20.80 18.45
C PHE A 46 6.94 22.32 18.32
N ASP A 47 7.99 23.08 18.64
CA ASP A 47 7.99 24.54 18.57
C ASP A 47 7.72 25.03 17.15
N LYS A 48 8.32 24.37 16.14
CA LYS A 48 8.05 24.68 14.74
C LYS A 48 6.58 24.45 14.40
N VAL A 49 6.01 23.29 14.76
CA VAL A 49 4.60 22.94 14.50
C VAL A 49 3.64 23.97 15.12
N VAL A 50 3.93 24.45 16.33
CA VAL A 50 3.18 25.54 16.97
C VAL A 50 3.25 26.83 16.16
N GLU A 51 4.43 27.21 15.68
CA GLU A 51 4.59 28.42 14.88
C GLU A 51 3.85 28.33 13.54
N MET A 52 3.92 27.19 12.85
CA MET A 52 3.24 27.01 11.57
C MET A 52 1.72 26.93 11.69
N GLN A 53 1.19 26.48 12.83
CA GLN A 53 -0.25 26.50 13.05
C GLN A 53 -0.84 27.90 12.89
N LYS A 54 -0.10 28.93 13.31
CA LYS A 54 -0.52 30.34 13.14
C LYS A 54 -0.49 30.78 11.67
N GLN A 55 0.42 30.24 10.87
CA GLN A 55 0.69 30.70 9.49
C GLN A 55 -0.16 29.97 8.44
N ILE A 56 -0.41 28.68 8.64
CA ILE A 56 -0.96 27.80 7.61
C ILE A 56 -2.47 28.05 7.38
N ASP A 57 -3.24 28.30 8.44
CA ASP A 57 -4.68 28.56 8.33
C ASP A 57 -4.99 29.82 7.47
N ALA A 58 -4.07 30.79 7.44
CA ALA A 58 -4.16 31.99 6.61
C ALA A 58 -3.63 31.82 5.18
N LYS A 59 -2.66 30.90 4.96
CA LYS A 59 -1.96 30.75 3.68
C LYS A 59 -2.75 29.94 2.64
N PHE A 60 -3.53 28.96 3.07
CA PHE A 60 -4.28 28.07 2.17
C PHE A 60 -5.79 28.32 2.30
N SER A 61 -6.37 28.99 1.31
CA SER A 61 -7.79 29.37 1.27
C SER A 61 -8.67 28.39 0.49
N ASN A 62 -8.10 27.62 -0.45
CA ASN A 62 -8.84 26.63 -1.26
C ASN A 62 -8.88 25.26 -0.55
N ASP A 63 -10.06 24.63 -0.52
CA ASP A 63 -10.31 23.31 0.04
C ASP A 63 -9.40 22.21 -0.53
N ASP A 64 -9.09 22.22 -1.83
CA ASP A 64 -8.19 21.25 -2.45
C ASP A 64 -6.75 21.34 -1.90
N GLU A 65 -6.30 22.56 -1.62
CA GLU A 65 -4.97 22.81 -1.06
C GLU A 65 -4.93 22.45 0.42
N ARG A 66 -6.01 22.78 1.14
CA ARG A 66 -6.19 22.38 2.54
C ARG A 66 -6.18 20.86 2.68
N ALA A 67 -6.84 20.13 1.78
CA ALA A 67 -6.84 18.68 1.76
C ALA A 67 -5.44 18.09 1.54
N LYS A 68 -4.65 18.66 0.60
CA LYS A 68 -3.26 18.23 0.36
C LYS A 68 -2.36 18.48 1.57
N VAL A 69 -2.49 19.66 2.18
CA VAL A 69 -1.77 20.02 3.41
C VAL A 69 -2.13 19.09 4.56
N MET A 70 -3.42 18.79 4.74
CA MET A 70 -3.90 17.86 5.75
C MET A 70 -3.37 16.44 5.54
N GLY A 71 -3.39 15.95 4.29
CA GLY A 71 -2.81 14.66 3.94
C GLY A 71 -1.32 14.59 4.30
N ALA A 72 -0.55 15.63 3.95
CA ALA A 72 0.87 15.71 4.27
C ALA A 72 1.12 15.73 5.80
N ILE A 73 0.36 16.54 6.55
CA ILE A 73 0.49 16.61 8.02
C ILE A 73 0.12 15.27 8.67
N GLY A 74 -0.94 14.60 8.20
CA GLY A 74 -1.34 13.28 8.69
C GLY A 74 -0.25 12.21 8.47
N SER A 75 0.39 12.23 7.31
CA SER A 75 1.53 11.36 7.02
C SER A 75 2.75 11.67 7.89
N LEU A 76 3.10 12.94 8.07
CA LEU A 76 4.19 13.35 8.96
C LEU A 76 3.91 12.92 10.41
N SER A 77 2.68 13.09 10.88
CA SER A 77 2.22 12.62 12.21
C SER A 77 2.41 11.11 12.36
N THR A 78 2.09 10.33 11.34
CA THR A 78 2.30 8.87 11.35
C THR A 78 3.79 8.51 11.36
N ALA A 79 4.59 9.19 10.53
CA ALA A 79 6.03 8.98 10.45
C ALA A 79 6.76 9.32 11.74
N VAL A 80 6.41 10.42 12.42
CA VAL A 80 6.98 10.80 13.74
C VAL A 80 6.80 9.67 14.75
N GLY A 81 5.59 9.12 14.87
CA GLY A 81 5.34 8.00 15.79
C GLY A 81 6.18 6.76 15.45
N LYS A 82 6.39 6.48 14.17
CA LYS A 82 7.26 5.37 13.72
C LYS A 82 8.74 5.64 13.99
N PHE A 83 9.23 6.85 13.73
CA PHE A 83 10.61 7.25 13.98
C PHE A 83 10.97 7.29 15.46
N GLN A 84 10.01 7.60 16.33
CA GLN A 84 10.20 7.61 17.78
C GLN A 84 9.99 6.25 18.44
N SER A 85 9.49 5.25 17.70
CA SER A 85 9.22 3.91 18.26
C SER A 85 10.47 3.10 18.62
N GLY A 86 11.63 3.44 18.05
CA GLY A 86 12.86 2.67 18.18
C GLY A 86 12.87 1.33 17.41
N ASP A 87 11.76 0.93 16.80
CA ASP A 87 11.65 -0.28 15.99
C ASP A 87 12.17 0.01 14.56
N PRO A 88 13.26 -0.63 14.12
CA PRO A 88 13.84 -0.34 12.81
C PRO A 88 12.92 -0.69 11.63
N ALA A 89 12.04 -1.67 11.76
CA ALA A 89 11.08 -2.01 10.71
C ALA A 89 9.98 -0.93 10.59
N LYS A 90 9.53 -0.38 11.72
CA LYS A 90 8.62 0.77 11.73
C LYS A 90 9.28 2.02 11.16
N ILE A 91 10.57 2.24 11.46
CA ILE A 91 11.32 3.37 10.89
C ILE A 91 11.33 3.31 9.36
N ALA A 92 11.65 2.17 8.74
CA ALA A 92 11.57 2.01 7.29
C ALA A 92 10.16 2.29 6.74
N SER A 93 9.13 1.76 7.41
CA SER A 93 7.72 2.02 7.11
C SER A 93 7.35 3.51 7.23
N GLY A 94 7.97 4.25 8.14
CA GLY A 94 7.79 5.71 8.30
C GLY A 94 8.39 6.51 7.14
N CYS A 95 9.46 6.01 6.52
CA CYS A 95 10.03 6.63 5.32
C CYS A 95 9.03 6.61 4.16
N LEU A 96 8.34 5.47 3.97
CA LEU A 96 7.28 5.35 2.97
C LEU A 96 6.12 6.30 3.27
N ASP A 97 5.66 6.39 4.52
CA ASP A 97 4.55 7.29 4.89
C ASP A 97 4.84 8.74 4.51
N ILE A 98 6.08 9.20 4.74
CA ILE A 98 6.54 10.53 4.33
C ILE A 98 6.40 10.67 2.82
N LEU A 99 7.02 9.77 2.05
CA LEU A 99 7.04 9.85 0.59
C LEU A 99 5.64 9.86 -0.01
N VAL A 100 4.74 9.01 0.49
CA VAL A 100 3.32 8.97 0.09
C VAL A 100 2.65 10.31 0.41
N GLY A 101 2.77 10.80 1.64
CA GLY A 101 2.08 12.00 2.10
C GLY A 101 2.48 13.27 1.37
N ILE A 102 3.77 13.44 1.10
CA ILE A 102 4.28 14.67 0.48
C ILE A 102 4.22 14.64 -1.05
N SER A 103 3.99 13.47 -1.66
CA SER A 103 3.99 13.30 -3.11
C SER A 103 3.07 14.29 -3.84
N SER A 104 1.94 14.64 -3.21
CA SER A 104 0.93 15.57 -3.72
C SER A 104 1.37 17.04 -3.69
N VAL A 105 2.29 17.41 -2.79
CA VAL A 105 2.79 18.79 -2.61
C VAL A 105 4.17 19.04 -3.21
N LEU A 106 4.94 17.97 -3.50
CA LEU A 106 6.29 18.05 -4.10
C LEU A 106 6.36 18.82 -5.42
N LYS A 107 5.24 18.96 -6.14
CA LYS A 107 5.21 19.68 -7.42
C LYS A 107 5.35 21.20 -7.27
N ASP A 108 4.99 21.76 -6.11
CA ASP A 108 4.96 23.20 -5.87
C ASP A 108 5.65 23.55 -4.55
N PHE A 109 6.97 23.36 -4.53
CA PHE A 109 7.79 23.50 -3.33
C PHE A 109 7.66 24.89 -2.68
N ALA A 110 7.62 25.95 -3.50
CA ALA A 110 7.52 27.33 -3.01
C ALA A 110 6.18 27.59 -2.30
N LYS A 111 5.07 27.12 -2.87
CA LYS A 111 3.75 27.27 -2.27
C LYS A 111 3.63 26.50 -0.95
N PHE A 112 4.08 25.26 -0.93
CA PHE A 112 4.02 24.37 0.24
C PHE A 112 5.25 24.46 1.16
N SER A 113 6.06 25.53 1.05
CA SER A 113 7.28 25.72 1.85
C SER A 113 7.12 25.52 3.38
N PRO A 114 5.99 25.85 4.03
CA PRO A 114 5.81 25.55 5.46
C PRO A 114 5.84 24.04 5.73
N ILE A 115 5.22 23.23 4.85
CA ILE A 115 5.22 21.77 4.97
C ILE A 115 6.63 21.19 4.83
N PHE A 116 7.43 21.74 3.91
CA PHE A 116 8.83 21.32 3.73
C PHE A 116 9.72 21.65 4.93
N SER A 117 9.40 22.72 5.66
CA SER A 117 10.08 23.03 6.92
C SER A 117 9.78 22.01 8.02
N ILE A 118 8.54 21.51 8.11
CA ILE A 118 8.18 20.40 9.02
C ILE A 118 8.91 19.14 8.61
N LEU A 119 8.82 18.83 7.31
CA LEU A 119 9.38 17.63 6.73
C LEU A 119 10.87 17.52 7.05
N SER A 120 11.64 18.60 6.89
CA SER A 120 13.08 18.59 7.22
C SER A 120 13.33 18.21 8.68
N LEU A 121 12.56 18.73 9.63
CA LEU A 121 12.67 18.38 11.05
C LEU A 121 12.23 16.93 11.35
N VAL A 122 11.15 16.46 10.69
CA VAL A 122 10.68 15.08 10.83
C VAL A 122 11.71 14.09 10.26
N VAL A 123 12.29 14.39 9.10
CA VAL A 123 13.38 13.60 8.51
C VAL A 123 14.62 13.64 9.42
N GLY A 124 14.87 14.74 10.13
CA GLY A 124 15.93 14.81 11.14
C GLY A 124 15.74 13.89 12.36
N LEU A 125 14.53 13.38 12.62
CA LEU A 125 14.34 12.32 13.63
C LEU A 125 14.85 10.96 13.16
N PHE A 126 15.04 10.78 11.85
CA PHE A 126 15.58 9.59 11.21
C PHE A 126 17.11 9.73 11.06
N SER A 127 17.84 9.46 12.13
CA SER A 127 19.30 9.64 12.17
C SER A 127 20.08 8.59 11.37
N GLY A 128 21.37 8.85 11.11
CA GLY A 128 22.28 7.86 10.52
C GLY A 128 22.32 6.50 11.23
N THR A 129 22.30 6.48 12.57
CA THR A 129 22.21 5.23 13.35
C THR A 129 20.90 4.49 13.07
N LYS A 130 19.77 5.20 13.04
CA LYS A 130 18.47 4.61 12.72
C LYS A 130 18.42 4.09 11.28
N ALA A 131 19.08 4.77 10.34
CA ALA A 131 19.21 4.29 8.96
C ALA A 131 19.97 2.95 8.91
N GLU A 132 21.10 2.86 9.62
CA GLU A 132 21.89 1.63 9.71
C GLU A 132 21.08 0.46 10.30
N GLU A 133 20.40 0.70 11.41
CA GLU A 133 19.56 -0.29 12.10
C GLU A 133 18.38 -0.73 11.23
N SER A 134 17.74 0.21 10.53
CA SER A 134 16.59 -0.06 9.66
C SER A 134 16.98 -0.97 8.50
N VAL A 135 18.05 -0.65 7.77
CA VAL A 135 18.55 -1.50 6.68
C VAL A 135 18.94 -2.88 7.22
N GLY A 136 19.63 -2.93 8.36
CA GLY A 136 20.02 -4.20 8.98
C GLY A 136 18.82 -5.08 9.36
N SER A 137 17.79 -4.50 9.98
CA SER A 137 16.60 -5.23 10.42
C SER A 137 15.78 -5.75 9.24
N VAL A 138 15.49 -4.88 8.27
CA VAL A 138 14.67 -5.22 7.10
C VAL A 138 15.35 -6.32 6.28
N VAL A 139 16.67 -6.24 6.08
CA VAL A 139 17.39 -7.27 5.32
C VAL A 139 17.55 -8.55 6.13
N LYS A 140 17.83 -8.48 7.44
CA LYS A 140 17.94 -9.69 8.28
C LYS A 140 16.66 -10.52 8.22
N LYS A 141 15.49 -9.89 8.27
CA LYS A 141 14.18 -10.56 8.12
C LYS A 141 14.10 -11.37 6.82
N ALA A 142 14.52 -10.79 5.70
CA ALA A 142 14.43 -11.43 4.38
C ALA A 142 15.53 -12.47 4.11
N VAL A 143 16.75 -12.23 4.61
CA VAL A 143 17.90 -13.07 4.25
C VAL A 143 18.03 -14.28 5.18
N GLN A 144 17.60 -14.19 6.44
CA GLN A 144 17.49 -15.37 7.30
C GLN A 144 16.56 -16.43 6.71
N GLU A 145 15.54 -16.01 5.96
CA GLU A 145 14.61 -16.92 5.28
C GLU A 145 15.21 -17.59 4.03
N GLN A 146 16.30 -17.07 3.46
CA GLN A 146 16.83 -17.52 2.17
C GLN A 146 18.25 -18.10 2.21
N SER A 147 19.00 -17.91 3.29
CA SER A 147 20.42 -18.29 3.37
C SER A 147 21.26 -17.73 2.20
N ASP A 148 20.93 -16.54 1.70
CA ASP A 148 21.63 -15.90 0.57
C ASP A 148 22.90 -15.19 1.07
N GLN A 149 24.06 -15.85 0.90
CA GLN A 149 25.35 -15.34 1.35
C GLN A 149 25.77 -14.07 0.62
N GLU A 150 25.52 -13.98 -0.69
CA GLU A 150 25.88 -12.80 -1.50
C GLU A 150 25.11 -11.56 -1.01
N LEU A 151 23.83 -11.74 -0.69
CA LEU A 151 22.99 -10.68 -0.15
C LEU A 151 23.39 -10.30 1.29
N GLN A 152 23.84 -11.26 2.11
CA GLN A 152 24.42 -10.97 3.43
C GLN A 152 25.73 -10.17 3.34
N GLU A 153 26.62 -10.52 2.40
CA GLU A 153 27.89 -9.82 2.23
C GLU A 153 27.67 -8.39 1.75
N ALA A 154 26.77 -8.21 0.78
CA ALA A 154 26.41 -6.89 0.26
C ALA A 154 25.64 -6.03 1.28
N LEU A 155 24.96 -6.65 2.26
CA LEU A 155 24.21 -5.95 3.30
C LEU A 155 25.09 -4.99 4.11
N TYR A 156 26.29 -5.42 4.49
CA TYR A 156 27.18 -4.59 5.29
C TYR A 156 27.52 -3.29 4.56
N GLY A 157 27.81 -3.37 3.25
CA GLY A 157 28.10 -2.21 2.41
C GLY A 157 26.94 -1.22 2.35
N VAL A 158 25.74 -1.68 1.99
CA VAL A 158 24.57 -0.79 1.84
C VAL A 158 24.13 -0.17 3.17
N LYS A 159 24.22 -0.91 4.29
CA LYS A 159 23.97 -0.36 5.63
C LYS A 159 24.86 0.83 5.90
N ARG A 160 26.17 0.67 5.63
CA ARG A 160 27.15 1.72 5.89
C ARG A 160 26.99 2.90 4.96
N GLU A 161 26.67 2.67 3.68
CA GLU A 161 26.38 3.75 2.72
C GLU A 161 25.22 4.63 3.23
N TYR A 162 24.08 4.04 3.60
CA TYR A 162 22.92 4.82 4.05
C TYR A 162 23.19 5.53 5.37
N ALA A 163 23.87 4.86 6.31
CA ALA A 163 24.24 5.44 7.60
C ALA A 163 25.15 6.67 7.44
N VAL A 164 26.18 6.56 6.60
CA VAL A 164 27.15 7.64 6.36
C VAL A 164 26.48 8.81 5.66
N SER A 165 25.74 8.57 4.58
CA SER A 165 25.01 9.63 3.88
C SER A 165 24.03 10.36 4.79
N LYS A 166 23.26 9.59 5.59
CA LYS A 166 22.28 10.20 6.49
C LYS A 166 22.95 10.97 7.64
N ALA A 167 24.01 10.42 8.23
CA ALA A 167 24.80 11.10 9.28
C ALA A 167 25.45 12.39 8.78
N PHE A 168 25.95 12.39 7.54
CA PHE A 168 26.50 13.59 6.89
C PHE A 168 25.41 14.66 6.72
N LEU A 169 24.25 14.29 6.19
CA LEU A 169 23.10 15.20 6.06
C LEU A 169 22.59 15.72 7.40
N ASP A 170 22.61 14.89 8.46
CA ASP A 170 22.24 15.32 9.81
C ASP A 170 23.24 16.33 10.38
N GLY A 171 24.54 16.12 10.17
CA GLY A 171 25.59 17.08 10.53
C GLY A 171 25.35 18.43 9.87
N VAL A 172 25.11 18.42 8.56
CA VAL A 172 24.80 19.63 7.78
C VAL A 172 23.52 20.33 8.28
N ARG A 173 22.47 19.58 8.65
CA ARG A 173 21.22 20.18 9.15
C ARG A 173 21.37 20.81 10.53
N ASN A 174 22.23 20.25 11.38
CA ASN A 174 22.44 20.75 12.74
C ASN A 174 23.25 22.06 12.76
N GLU A 175 23.92 22.40 11.67
CA GLU A 175 24.54 23.71 11.51
C GLU A 175 23.48 24.80 11.37
N THR A 176 23.69 25.91 12.07
CA THR A 176 22.72 27.02 12.13
C THR A 176 22.88 28.02 10.99
N SER A 177 24.01 27.99 10.29
CA SER A 177 24.30 28.86 9.15
C SER A 177 23.70 28.29 7.87
N ASP A 178 23.13 29.17 7.04
CA ASP A 178 22.74 28.83 5.68
C ASP A 178 23.96 28.34 4.89
N LEU A 179 23.78 27.29 4.09
CA LEU A 179 24.84 26.78 3.23
C LEU A 179 25.23 27.82 2.19
N SER A 180 26.53 28.07 2.06
CA SER A 180 27.07 28.81 0.92
C SER A 180 26.90 28.00 -0.38
N PRO A 181 26.87 28.66 -1.55
CA PRO A 181 26.79 27.95 -2.84
C PRO A 181 27.91 26.91 -3.05
N THR A 182 29.10 27.16 -2.50
CA THR A 182 30.23 26.22 -2.55
C THR A 182 29.97 24.97 -1.69
N GLU A 183 29.41 25.14 -0.49
CA GLU A 183 29.05 24.03 0.39
C GLU A 183 27.91 23.19 -0.19
N VAL A 184 26.94 23.81 -0.86
CA VAL A 184 25.88 23.08 -1.59
C VAL A 184 26.47 22.17 -2.67
N SER A 185 27.47 22.68 -3.40
CA SER A 185 28.15 21.89 -4.43
C SER A 185 28.95 20.73 -3.80
N ALA A 186 29.58 20.97 -2.66
CA ALA A 186 30.28 19.93 -1.90
C ALA A 186 29.30 18.89 -1.31
N LEU A 187 28.10 19.28 -0.89
CA LEU A 187 27.09 18.39 -0.35
C LEU A 187 26.71 17.29 -1.36
N ALA A 188 26.45 17.67 -2.61
CA ALA A 188 26.13 16.71 -3.67
C ALA A 188 27.29 15.78 -4.05
N ALA A 189 28.53 16.22 -3.84
CA ALA A 189 29.72 15.38 -4.05
C ALA A 189 29.92 14.33 -2.94
N ASN A 190 29.47 14.62 -1.71
CA ASN A 190 29.67 13.76 -0.54
C ASN A 190 28.49 12.80 -0.28
N VAL A 191 27.34 13.01 -0.90
CA VAL A 191 26.19 12.09 -0.84
C VAL A 191 25.99 11.46 -2.22
N PRO A 192 26.53 10.26 -2.47
CA PRO A 192 26.42 9.62 -3.78
C PRO A 192 24.96 9.36 -4.16
N ILE A 193 24.50 9.97 -5.25
CA ILE A 193 23.15 9.78 -5.80
C ILE A 193 22.86 8.31 -6.19
N TYR A 194 23.90 7.51 -6.40
CA TYR A 194 23.82 6.08 -6.76
C TYR A 194 23.87 5.14 -5.55
N GLN A 195 23.86 5.64 -4.31
CA GLN A 195 23.91 4.78 -3.12
C GLN A 195 22.82 3.72 -3.13
N GLY A 196 23.16 2.50 -2.67
CA GLY A 196 22.24 1.37 -2.59
C GLY A 196 21.68 0.82 -3.91
N VAL A 197 21.92 1.48 -5.06
CA VAL A 197 21.34 1.06 -6.37
C VAL A 197 21.73 -0.37 -6.71
N ARG A 198 23.01 -0.73 -6.54
CA ARG A 198 23.49 -2.10 -6.80
C ARG A 198 22.80 -3.12 -5.90
N PHE A 199 22.65 -2.82 -4.62
CA PHE A 199 22.00 -3.70 -3.66
C PHE A 199 20.51 -3.89 -3.97
N ILE A 200 19.81 -2.80 -4.29
CA ILE A 200 18.41 -2.83 -4.75
C ILE A 200 18.30 -3.70 -6.01
N ALA A 201 19.21 -3.54 -6.97
CA ALA A 201 19.22 -4.37 -8.18
C ALA A 201 19.39 -5.86 -7.88
N MET A 202 20.23 -6.24 -6.89
CA MET A 202 20.36 -7.63 -6.44
C MET A 202 19.03 -8.17 -5.89
N VAL A 203 18.33 -7.39 -5.05
CA VAL A 203 17.01 -7.76 -4.53
C VAL A 203 15.99 -7.93 -5.67
N VAL A 204 16.00 -7.03 -6.65
CA VAL A 204 15.13 -7.13 -7.84
C VAL A 204 15.40 -8.41 -8.63
N GLN A 205 16.67 -8.79 -8.81
CA GLN A 205 17.00 -10.05 -9.46
C GLN A 205 16.39 -11.23 -8.68
N ARG A 206 16.52 -11.25 -7.35
CA ARG A 206 15.91 -12.32 -6.53
C ARG A 206 14.39 -12.36 -6.67
N ILE A 207 13.72 -11.22 -6.65
CA ILE A 207 12.27 -11.13 -6.90
C ILE A 207 11.92 -11.76 -8.25
N LYS A 208 12.63 -11.42 -9.32
CA LYS A 208 12.38 -11.93 -10.68
C LYS A 208 12.59 -13.43 -10.84
N TYR A 209 13.49 -14.03 -10.05
CA TYR A 209 13.72 -15.48 -10.07
C TYR A 209 12.72 -16.28 -9.25
N ILE A 210 11.96 -15.66 -8.34
CA ILE A 210 10.90 -16.35 -7.61
C ILE A 210 9.71 -16.55 -8.54
N LYS A 211 9.46 -17.81 -8.93
CA LYS A 211 8.22 -18.25 -9.59
C LYS A 211 7.37 -18.98 -8.56
N PRO A 212 6.57 -18.27 -7.74
CA PRO A 212 5.96 -18.89 -6.59
C PRO A 212 4.86 -19.86 -7.01
N LYS A 213 4.98 -21.13 -6.59
CA LYS A 213 3.97 -22.18 -6.82
C LYS A 213 3.37 -22.70 -5.52
N THR A 214 4.12 -22.55 -4.44
CA THR A 214 3.74 -22.98 -3.09
C THR A 214 3.53 -21.77 -2.19
N GLU A 215 2.75 -21.96 -1.12
CA GLU A 215 2.55 -20.95 -0.09
C GLU A 215 3.87 -20.37 0.47
N SER A 216 4.86 -21.24 0.71
CA SER A 216 6.17 -20.83 1.22
C SER A 216 6.89 -19.89 0.25
N GLU A 217 6.85 -20.19 -1.05
CA GLU A 217 7.48 -19.34 -2.07
C GLU A 217 6.76 -18.00 -2.22
N ILE A 218 5.43 -17.98 -2.11
CA ILE A 218 4.64 -16.73 -2.15
C ILE A 218 4.97 -15.86 -0.94
N LYS A 219 4.99 -16.44 0.26
CA LYS A 219 5.38 -15.72 1.48
C LYS A 219 6.78 -15.15 1.35
N ARG A 220 7.73 -15.93 0.84
CA ARG A 220 9.10 -15.49 0.56
C ARG A 220 9.15 -14.34 -0.45
N MET A 221 8.34 -14.40 -1.51
CA MET A 221 8.21 -13.33 -2.49
C MET A 221 7.67 -12.05 -1.85
N LEU A 222 6.63 -12.14 -1.01
CA LEU A 222 6.08 -11.00 -0.29
C LEU A 222 7.09 -10.39 0.67
N THR A 223 7.87 -11.20 1.40
CA THR A 223 8.97 -10.71 2.24
C THR A 223 10.01 -9.95 1.41
N MET A 224 10.37 -10.45 0.22
CA MET A 224 11.31 -9.77 -0.67
C MET A 224 10.74 -8.48 -1.27
N LEU A 225 9.45 -8.43 -1.59
CA LEU A 225 8.79 -7.21 -2.05
C LEU A 225 8.68 -6.16 -0.95
N GLU A 226 8.43 -6.59 0.28
CA GLU A 226 8.48 -5.71 1.46
C GLU A 226 9.89 -5.15 1.66
N LEU A 227 10.92 -5.99 1.62
CA LEU A 227 12.32 -5.56 1.67
C LEU A 227 12.62 -4.53 0.58
N PHE A 228 12.26 -4.83 -0.66
CA PHE A 228 12.45 -3.94 -1.80
C PHE A 228 11.77 -2.58 -1.57
N THR A 229 10.53 -2.60 -1.10
CA THR A 229 9.75 -1.40 -0.78
C THR A 229 10.44 -0.55 0.29
N ASP A 230 10.91 -1.18 1.36
CA ASP A 230 11.59 -0.52 2.47
C ASP A 230 12.94 0.10 2.01
N LEU A 231 13.75 -0.63 1.25
CA LEU A 231 15.04 -0.13 0.73
C LEU A 231 14.86 1.05 -0.23
N CYS A 232 13.88 0.97 -1.13
CA CYS A 232 13.57 2.05 -2.06
C CYS A 232 13.08 3.29 -1.31
N SER A 233 12.23 3.09 -0.30
CA SER A 233 11.71 4.19 0.52
C SER A 233 12.80 4.88 1.34
N LEU A 234 13.74 4.11 1.92
CA LEU A 234 14.90 4.65 2.62
C LEU A 234 15.80 5.47 1.68
N ARG A 235 16.08 4.93 0.48
CA ARG A 235 16.86 5.64 -0.54
C ARG A 235 16.21 6.95 -0.96
N ASP A 236 14.93 6.89 -1.34
CA ASP A 236 14.18 8.06 -1.81
C ASP A 236 14.04 9.12 -0.71
N LEU A 237 13.95 8.72 0.57
CA LEU A 237 13.94 9.66 1.68
C LEU A 237 15.29 10.38 1.84
N ILE A 238 16.42 9.69 1.70
CA ILE A 238 17.75 10.30 1.76
C ILE A 238 17.95 11.26 0.57
N LEU A 239 17.51 10.87 -0.63
CA LEU A 239 17.59 11.74 -1.81
C LEU A 239 16.67 12.95 -1.69
N LEU A 240 15.49 12.78 -1.09
CA LEU A 240 14.60 13.88 -0.77
C LEU A 240 15.24 14.84 0.24
N ASP A 241 15.89 14.33 1.28
CA ASP A 241 16.59 15.14 2.28
C ASP A 241 17.71 15.98 1.62
N LEU A 242 18.54 15.33 0.80
CA LEU A 242 19.54 16.01 -0.01
C LEU A 242 18.91 17.08 -0.94
N TYR A 243 17.84 16.73 -1.64
CA TYR A 243 17.11 17.67 -2.50
C TYR A 243 16.63 18.88 -1.71
N GLN A 244 16.08 18.70 -0.51
CA GLN A 244 15.58 19.80 0.31
C GLN A 244 16.69 20.78 0.71
N LEU A 245 17.87 20.27 1.07
CA LEU A 245 19.02 21.12 1.42
C LEU A 245 19.54 21.89 0.20
N VAL A 246 19.57 21.25 -0.98
CA VAL A 246 20.08 21.86 -2.23
C VAL A 246 19.07 22.80 -2.90
N ALA A 247 17.77 22.56 -2.73
CA ALA A 247 16.71 23.31 -3.40
C ALA A 247 16.31 24.62 -2.69
N THR A 248 16.99 24.98 -1.59
CA THR A 248 16.70 26.23 -0.88
C THR A 248 16.93 27.44 -1.79
N PRO A 249 16.10 28.50 -1.72
CA PRO A 249 16.30 29.70 -2.51
C PRO A 249 17.72 30.28 -2.35
N GLY A 250 18.41 30.53 -3.48
CA GLY A 250 19.80 31.02 -3.50
C GLY A 250 20.87 29.92 -3.68
N HIS A 251 20.48 28.64 -3.67
CA HIS A 251 21.36 27.51 -3.94
C HIS A 251 21.37 27.09 -5.42
N SER A 252 21.82 25.86 -5.72
CA SER A 252 22.02 25.38 -7.10
C SER A 252 20.78 24.66 -7.66
N PRO A 253 19.92 25.35 -8.45
CA PRO A 253 18.71 24.73 -9.01
C PRO A 253 19.03 23.57 -9.97
N ASN A 254 20.18 23.62 -10.64
CA ASN A 254 20.61 22.57 -11.56
C ASN A 254 20.94 21.26 -10.81
N ILE A 255 21.61 21.34 -9.66
CA ILE A 255 21.89 20.16 -8.83
C ILE A 255 20.59 19.61 -8.25
N ALA A 256 19.71 20.48 -7.73
CA ALA A 256 18.38 20.07 -7.25
C ALA A 256 17.57 19.34 -8.34
N SER A 257 17.58 19.87 -9.57
CA SER A 257 16.94 19.23 -10.72
C SER A 257 17.57 17.87 -11.03
N GLY A 258 18.91 17.75 -10.99
CA GLY A 258 19.60 16.49 -11.19
C GLY A 258 19.21 15.41 -10.17
N ILE A 259 19.14 15.76 -8.88
CA ILE A 259 18.69 14.83 -7.82
C ILE A 259 17.24 14.37 -8.06
N LYS A 260 16.37 15.29 -8.48
CA LYS A 260 14.98 14.99 -8.81
C LYS A 260 14.88 14.03 -10.00
N GLU A 261 15.65 14.25 -11.05
CA GLU A 261 15.67 13.35 -12.23
C GLU A 261 16.17 11.94 -11.88
N VAL A 262 17.20 11.83 -11.04
CA VAL A 262 17.69 10.52 -10.56
C VAL A 262 16.62 9.81 -9.71
N SER A 263 15.89 10.55 -8.88
CA SER A 263 14.79 10.01 -8.10
C SER A 263 13.66 9.52 -9.02
N ASN A 264 13.28 10.31 -10.03
CA ASN A 264 12.26 9.92 -11.01
C ASN A 264 12.67 8.67 -11.79
N LEU A 265 13.92 8.60 -12.25
CA LEU A 265 14.46 7.43 -12.94
C LEU A 265 14.35 6.17 -12.07
N GLY A 266 14.79 6.27 -10.81
CA GLY A 266 14.67 5.16 -9.85
C GLY A 266 13.22 4.72 -9.66
N ARG A 267 12.28 5.66 -9.54
CA ARG A 267 10.84 5.35 -9.39
C ARG A 267 10.26 4.62 -10.61
N GLU A 268 10.63 5.03 -11.82
CA GLU A 268 10.22 4.32 -13.04
C GLU A 268 10.81 2.91 -13.10
N GLU A 269 12.04 2.70 -12.64
CA GLU A 269 12.61 1.36 -12.50
C GLU A 269 11.89 0.52 -11.44
N TYR A 270 11.57 1.10 -10.28
CA TYR A 270 10.85 0.41 -9.22
C TYR A 270 9.45 -0.02 -9.66
N LYS A 271 8.76 0.87 -10.37
CA LYS A 271 7.45 0.61 -10.96
C LYS A 271 7.48 -0.61 -11.88
N LYS A 272 8.48 -0.70 -12.77
CA LYS A 272 8.63 -1.84 -13.70
C LYS A 272 8.74 -3.17 -12.97
N VAL A 273 9.40 -3.21 -11.80
CA VAL A 273 9.50 -4.45 -11.01
C VAL A 273 8.12 -4.99 -10.66
N PHE A 274 7.20 -4.13 -10.22
CA PHE A 274 5.85 -4.55 -9.85
C PHE A 274 4.95 -4.78 -11.06
N GLU A 275 5.04 -3.94 -12.10
CA GLU A 275 4.30 -4.16 -13.33
C GLU A 275 4.69 -5.49 -13.99
N ASP A 276 5.98 -5.87 -14.00
CA ASP A 276 6.45 -7.17 -14.49
C ASP A 276 5.79 -8.36 -13.74
N LEU A 277 5.59 -8.23 -12.42
CA LEU A 277 4.95 -9.27 -11.59
C LEU A 277 3.43 -9.39 -11.83
N LEU A 278 2.79 -8.27 -12.15
CA LEU A 278 1.35 -8.17 -12.32
C LEU A 278 0.90 -8.28 -13.78
N LYS A 279 1.85 -8.25 -14.73
CA LYS A 279 1.57 -8.24 -16.19
C LYS A 279 0.96 -9.54 -16.69
N ASN A 280 1.25 -10.66 -16.05
CA ASN A 280 0.79 -11.95 -16.52
C ASN A 280 -0.61 -12.25 -15.99
N ASP A 281 -1.55 -12.51 -16.89
CA ASP A 281 -2.85 -13.09 -16.58
C ASP A 281 -2.71 -14.61 -16.34
N ASP A 282 -1.78 -15.01 -15.46
CA ASP A 282 -1.43 -16.40 -15.17
C ASP A 282 -1.79 -16.84 -13.74
N LYS A 283 -1.71 -18.16 -13.50
CA LYS A 283 -2.14 -18.75 -12.23
C LYS A 283 -1.27 -18.30 -11.07
N GLU A 284 0.03 -18.17 -11.32
CA GLU A 284 1.03 -17.76 -10.35
C GLU A 284 0.77 -16.33 -9.89
N THR A 285 0.45 -15.41 -10.80
CA THR A 285 0.06 -14.03 -10.48
C THR A 285 -1.23 -13.98 -9.67
N TYR A 286 -2.26 -14.74 -10.04
CA TYR A 286 -3.52 -14.76 -9.27
C TYR A 286 -3.37 -15.37 -7.88
N LEU A 287 -2.56 -16.42 -7.76
CA LEU A 287 -2.22 -17.01 -6.47
C LEU A 287 -1.39 -16.04 -5.63
N PHE A 288 -0.45 -15.31 -6.23
CA PHE A 288 0.24 -14.21 -5.55
C PHE A 288 -0.73 -13.12 -5.07
N LEU A 289 -1.67 -12.69 -5.92
CA LEU A 289 -2.67 -11.68 -5.59
C LEU A 289 -3.56 -12.10 -4.43
N SER A 290 -3.94 -13.37 -4.30
CA SER A 290 -4.73 -13.84 -3.16
C SER A 290 -3.98 -13.76 -1.82
N TYR A 291 -2.65 -13.87 -1.84
CA TYR A 291 -1.78 -13.63 -0.70
C TYR A 291 -1.31 -12.19 -0.56
N LEU A 292 -1.62 -11.28 -1.49
CA LEU A 292 -1.33 -9.84 -1.36
C LEU A 292 -2.59 -9.06 -0.95
N TYR A 293 -3.72 -9.30 -1.60
CA TYR A 293 -5.01 -8.66 -1.35
C TYR A 293 -5.79 -9.34 -0.20
N PRO A 294 -6.67 -8.66 0.56
CA PRO A 294 -7.00 -7.23 0.51
C PRO A 294 -5.89 -6.33 1.04
N ARG A 295 -5.89 -5.06 0.61
CA ARG A 295 -4.88 -4.06 1.00
C ARG A 295 -4.79 -3.88 2.51
N GLU A 296 -5.93 -3.92 3.19
CA GLU A 296 -6.08 -3.57 4.60
C GLU A 296 -5.73 -4.71 5.55
N LYS A 297 -5.53 -5.93 5.03
CA LYS A 297 -5.49 -7.17 5.81
C LYS A 297 -4.38 -7.23 6.86
N ASN A 298 -3.24 -6.64 6.55
CA ASN A 298 -2.06 -6.60 7.39
C ASN A 298 -1.16 -5.43 6.96
N GLU A 299 -0.13 -5.15 7.77
CA GLU A 299 0.79 -4.04 7.52
C GLU A 299 1.59 -4.24 6.22
N GLN A 300 2.01 -5.46 5.92
CA GLN A 300 2.81 -5.78 4.73
C GLN A 300 2.05 -5.45 3.44
N SER A 301 0.81 -5.91 3.30
CA SER A 301 -0.04 -5.61 2.14
C SER A 301 -0.27 -4.12 1.99
N ARG A 302 -0.59 -3.43 3.09
CA ARG A 302 -0.82 -1.99 3.10
C ARG A 302 0.41 -1.23 2.63
N LYS A 303 1.58 -1.61 3.12
CA LYS A 303 2.88 -1.04 2.73
C LYS A 303 3.13 -1.22 1.24
N ILE A 304 2.97 -2.45 0.71
CA ILE A 304 3.18 -2.75 -0.72
C ILE A 304 2.21 -1.94 -1.59
N PHE A 305 0.91 -1.90 -1.26
CA PHE A 305 -0.06 -1.09 -2.02
C PHE A 305 0.17 0.41 -1.90
N ASN A 306 0.59 0.92 -0.74
CA ASN A 306 1.00 2.33 -0.60
C ASN A 306 2.18 2.66 -1.53
N PHE A 307 3.13 1.74 -1.67
CA PHE A 307 4.23 1.89 -2.60
C PHE A 307 3.75 1.83 -4.06
N PHE A 308 2.77 0.98 -4.38
CA PHE A 308 2.16 0.94 -5.72
C PHE A 308 1.54 2.29 -6.07
N ASP A 309 0.78 2.88 -5.16
CA ASP A 309 0.15 4.18 -5.34
C ASP A 309 1.20 5.29 -5.54
N LEU A 310 2.26 5.29 -4.71
CA LEU A 310 3.36 6.25 -4.81
C LEU A 310 4.07 6.17 -6.18
N MET A 311 4.35 4.96 -6.65
CA MET A 311 5.01 4.71 -7.93
C MET A 311 4.05 4.74 -9.12
N LYS A 312 2.73 4.87 -8.87
CA LYS A 312 1.68 4.77 -9.89
C LYS A 312 1.76 3.49 -10.71
N VAL A 313 2.00 2.37 -10.02
CA VAL A 313 1.96 1.03 -10.63
C VAL A 313 0.56 0.79 -11.19
N LYS A 314 0.49 0.40 -12.46
CA LYS A 314 -0.78 -0.02 -13.04
C LYS A 314 -1.07 -1.44 -12.58
N TYR A 315 -2.18 -1.60 -11.87
CA TYR A 315 -2.73 -2.88 -11.48
C TYR A 315 -4.25 -2.84 -11.68
N ASP A 316 -4.88 -4.01 -11.65
CA ASP A 316 -6.32 -4.14 -11.92
C ASP A 316 -7.17 -3.19 -11.05
N ASP A 317 -7.94 -2.30 -11.67
CA ASP A 317 -8.78 -1.33 -10.95
C ASP A 317 -9.87 -2.00 -10.11
N ARG A 318 -10.21 -3.26 -10.40
CA ARG A 318 -11.10 -4.09 -9.58
C ARG A 318 -10.55 -4.31 -8.16
N LEU A 319 -9.23 -4.26 -7.97
CA LEU A 319 -8.62 -4.31 -6.63
C LEU A 319 -8.98 -3.08 -5.77
N LYS A 320 -9.44 -1.98 -6.39
CA LYS A 320 -9.84 -0.74 -5.70
C LYS A 320 -11.36 -0.66 -5.48
N GLN A 321 -12.14 -1.54 -6.12
CA GLN A 321 -13.60 -1.49 -6.04
C GLN A 321 -14.07 -1.94 -4.66
N ASP A 322 -15.03 -1.19 -4.11
CA ASP A 322 -15.81 -1.63 -2.95
C ASP A 322 -16.96 -2.50 -3.43
N LEU A 323 -16.94 -3.78 -3.05
CA LEU A 323 -17.94 -4.75 -3.43
C LEU A 323 -19.11 -4.82 -2.43
N THR A 324 -19.11 -3.96 -1.40
CA THR A 324 -20.16 -3.88 -0.38
C THR A 324 -21.54 -3.68 -1.02
N GLY A 325 -22.54 -4.32 -0.43
CA GLY A 325 -23.93 -4.25 -0.87
C GLY A 325 -24.45 -5.58 -1.39
N VAL A 326 -25.59 -5.52 -2.05
CA VAL A 326 -26.29 -6.70 -2.56
C VAL A 326 -25.68 -7.10 -3.90
N LYS A 327 -25.17 -8.33 -4.00
CA LYS A 327 -24.50 -8.88 -5.19
C LYS A 327 -25.13 -10.20 -5.62
N ILE A 328 -25.10 -10.47 -6.92
CA ILE A 328 -25.50 -11.75 -7.51
C ILE A 328 -24.26 -12.61 -7.66
N PHE A 329 -24.37 -13.87 -7.27
CA PHE A 329 -23.27 -14.81 -7.37
C PHE A 329 -23.64 -15.97 -8.29
N SER A 330 -22.74 -16.30 -9.21
CA SER A 330 -22.94 -17.38 -10.17
C SER A 330 -21.62 -18.07 -10.52
N ASN A 331 -21.71 -19.26 -11.10
CA ASN A 331 -20.56 -19.88 -11.74
C ASN A 331 -20.30 -19.27 -13.14
N VAL A 332 -19.06 -19.32 -13.59
CA VAL A 332 -18.63 -18.70 -14.86
C VAL A 332 -19.16 -19.42 -16.11
N HIS A 333 -19.34 -20.75 -16.04
CA HIS A 333 -19.66 -21.58 -17.21
C HIS A 333 -21.12 -21.98 -17.24
N TRP A 334 -21.69 -22.02 -18.45
CA TRP A 334 -23.04 -22.52 -18.65
C TRP A 334 -23.11 -24.02 -18.32
N PRO A 335 -24.20 -24.50 -17.68
CA PRO A 335 -25.34 -23.72 -17.21
C PRO A 335 -25.03 -22.88 -15.97
N ASN A 336 -25.64 -21.69 -15.90
CA ASN A 336 -25.44 -20.75 -14.80
C ASN A 336 -26.24 -21.22 -13.58
N TYR A 337 -25.54 -21.70 -12.57
CA TYR A 337 -26.04 -21.90 -11.23
C TYR A 337 -25.91 -20.61 -10.44
N PHE A 338 -26.95 -20.27 -9.70
CA PHE A 338 -27.02 -19.10 -8.82
C PHE A 338 -27.14 -19.55 -7.37
N MET A 339 -26.52 -18.82 -6.45
CA MET A 339 -26.79 -19.06 -5.05
C MET A 339 -28.10 -18.40 -4.64
N CYS A 340 -29.10 -19.20 -4.34
CA CYS A 340 -30.39 -18.67 -3.94
C CYS A 340 -30.37 -18.28 -2.47
N SER A 341 -30.86 -17.09 -2.12
CA SER A 341 -30.93 -16.65 -0.73
C SER A 341 -31.78 -17.58 0.15
N SER A 342 -32.74 -18.31 -0.43
CA SER A 342 -33.64 -19.25 0.24
C SER A 342 -33.06 -20.62 0.55
N ASN A 343 -31.96 -21.01 -0.10
CA ASN A 343 -31.43 -22.37 -0.06
C ASN A 343 -29.94 -22.34 0.29
N ASP A 344 -29.46 -23.36 0.99
CA ASP A 344 -28.03 -23.51 1.30
C ASP A 344 -27.25 -24.13 0.11
N TYR A 345 -27.83 -24.12 -1.09
CA TYR A 345 -27.28 -24.72 -2.30
C TYR A 345 -27.53 -23.83 -3.53
N LEU A 346 -26.71 -24.02 -4.56
CA LEU A 346 -26.81 -23.37 -5.87
C LEU A 346 -27.92 -24.01 -6.72
N ALA A 347 -28.76 -23.20 -7.35
CA ALA A 347 -29.82 -23.67 -8.24
C ALA A 347 -29.67 -23.10 -9.66
N LEU A 348 -30.09 -23.86 -10.66
CA LEU A 348 -30.18 -23.41 -12.05
C LEU A 348 -31.22 -22.26 -12.22
N ILE A 349 -32.27 -22.29 -11.40
CA ILE A 349 -33.37 -21.31 -11.39
C ILE A 349 -33.67 -20.97 -9.93
N CYS A 350 -33.52 -19.71 -9.54
CA CYS A 350 -34.06 -19.22 -8.27
C CYS A 350 -35.50 -18.72 -8.50
N THR A 351 -36.49 -19.33 -7.83
CA THR A 351 -37.91 -18.95 -7.98
C THR A 351 -38.26 -17.60 -7.34
N LYS A 352 -37.40 -17.06 -6.46
CA LYS A 352 -37.42 -15.66 -6.06
C LYS A 352 -36.49 -14.87 -6.97
N PRO A 353 -36.92 -13.75 -7.57
CA PRO A 353 -36.01 -12.92 -8.34
C PRO A 353 -34.92 -12.44 -7.37
N TYR A 354 -33.66 -12.65 -7.76
CA TYR A 354 -32.44 -12.30 -7.02
C TYR A 354 -32.06 -13.28 -5.89
N GLY A 355 -31.38 -14.37 -6.30
CA GLY A 355 -30.40 -15.10 -5.46
C GLY A 355 -29.21 -14.21 -5.12
N SER A 356 -29.49 -13.13 -4.39
CA SER A 356 -28.52 -12.12 -4.04
C SER A 356 -28.04 -12.31 -2.60
N LEU A 357 -26.75 -12.11 -2.38
CA LEU A 357 -26.17 -12.03 -1.04
C LEU A 357 -25.74 -10.61 -0.75
N LYS A 358 -25.72 -10.27 0.53
CA LYS A 358 -25.14 -9.03 1.00
C LYS A 358 -23.67 -9.25 1.33
N LEU A 359 -22.81 -8.44 0.73
CA LEU A 359 -21.42 -8.27 1.12
C LEU A 359 -21.31 -7.10 2.09
N ASP A 360 -20.67 -7.34 3.23
CA ASP A 360 -20.27 -6.30 4.17
C ASP A 360 -18.72 -6.29 4.23
N LYS A 361 -18.08 -5.20 3.80
CA LYS A 361 -16.62 -5.04 3.95
C LYS A 361 -16.26 -4.86 5.43
N LEU A 362 -15.26 -5.60 5.88
CA LEU A 362 -14.72 -5.58 7.22
C LEU A 362 -13.53 -4.62 7.32
N ASN A 363 -13.13 -4.27 8.54
CA ASN A 363 -12.01 -3.35 8.80
C ASN A 363 -10.66 -3.86 8.28
N ASP A 364 -10.48 -5.17 8.15
CA ASP A 364 -9.30 -5.81 7.57
C ASP A 364 -9.43 -6.00 6.04
N GLY A 365 -10.45 -5.43 5.42
CA GLY A 365 -10.67 -5.41 3.97
C GLY A 365 -11.31 -6.68 3.40
N TYR A 366 -11.43 -7.75 4.19
CA TYR A 366 -12.19 -8.94 3.81
C TYR A 366 -13.69 -8.64 3.81
N TYR A 367 -14.48 -9.54 3.22
CA TYR A 367 -15.93 -9.44 3.17
C TYR A 367 -16.57 -10.55 4.00
N SER A 368 -17.59 -10.19 4.77
CA SER A 368 -18.60 -11.13 5.25
C SER A 368 -19.68 -11.27 4.19
N ILE A 369 -20.12 -12.50 3.95
CA ILE A 369 -21.16 -12.82 2.97
C ILE A 369 -22.40 -13.30 3.72
N LYS A 370 -23.54 -12.65 3.50
CA LYS A 370 -24.79 -12.96 4.21
C LYS A 370 -25.95 -13.11 3.25
N THR A 371 -26.93 -13.93 3.61
CA THR A 371 -28.22 -13.94 2.92
C THR A 371 -28.98 -12.62 3.16
N THR A 372 -29.87 -12.25 2.25
CA THR A 372 -30.65 -10.99 2.33
C THR A 372 -31.98 -11.14 3.07
N GLN A 373 -32.18 -12.24 3.79
CA GLN A 373 -33.44 -12.54 4.49
C GLN A 373 -33.60 -11.75 5.80
N HIS A 374 -34.80 -11.79 6.38
CA HIS A 374 -35.10 -11.17 7.68
C HIS A 374 -34.22 -11.71 8.82
N ASP A 375 -33.90 -13.01 8.81
CA ASP A 375 -32.89 -13.63 9.67
C ASP A 375 -31.70 -14.11 8.81
N PRO A 376 -30.67 -13.27 8.60
CA PRO A 376 -29.63 -13.56 7.65
C PRO A 376 -28.67 -14.64 8.15
N LYS A 377 -28.63 -15.78 7.45
CA LYS A 377 -27.52 -16.73 7.55
C LYS A 377 -26.23 -16.10 7.02
N ILE A 378 -25.13 -16.39 7.70
CA ILE A 378 -23.77 -15.98 7.34
C ILE A 378 -23.10 -17.14 6.61
N CYS A 379 -22.28 -16.82 5.62
CA CYS A 379 -21.43 -17.75 4.89
C CYS A 379 -20.18 -18.09 5.71
N HIS A 380 -19.88 -19.38 5.82
CA HIS A 380 -18.75 -19.91 6.58
C HIS A 380 -17.99 -20.88 5.69
N ARG A 381 -16.68 -20.92 5.86
CA ARG A 381 -15.91 -22.07 5.42
C ARG A 381 -16.01 -23.19 6.45
N TYR A 382 -16.24 -24.42 6.00
CA TYR A 382 -16.08 -25.63 6.80
C TYR A 382 -15.27 -26.65 6.01
N GLY A 383 -14.01 -26.86 6.41
CA GLY A 383 -13.09 -27.73 5.68
C GLY A 383 -12.92 -27.29 4.21
N ASN A 384 -13.35 -28.14 3.28
CA ASN A 384 -13.31 -27.86 1.83
C ASN A 384 -14.64 -27.36 1.25
N TYR A 385 -15.66 -27.08 2.06
CA TYR A 385 -16.94 -26.58 1.57
C TYR A 385 -17.35 -25.26 2.23
N ILE A 386 -18.32 -24.58 1.61
CA ILE A 386 -18.97 -23.40 2.15
C ILE A 386 -20.32 -23.80 2.74
N LEU A 387 -20.64 -23.27 3.92
CA LEU A 387 -21.88 -23.49 4.65
C LEU A 387 -22.55 -22.15 4.98
N PHE A 388 -23.88 -22.09 4.94
CA PHE A 388 -24.64 -20.96 5.50
C PHE A 388 -25.21 -21.34 6.86
N THR A 389 -24.90 -20.56 7.90
CA THR A 389 -25.35 -20.83 9.28
C THR A 389 -25.66 -19.53 10.03
N HIS A 390 -26.43 -19.65 11.12
CA HIS A 390 -26.67 -18.55 12.07
C HIS A 390 -25.57 -18.48 13.16
N LYS A 391 -24.71 -19.50 13.26
CA LYS A 391 -23.64 -19.55 14.26
C LYS A 391 -22.46 -18.70 13.80
N ARG A 392 -21.96 -17.78 14.62
CA ARG A 392 -20.79 -16.95 14.27
C ARG A 392 -19.44 -17.62 14.52
N ASN A 393 -18.47 -17.38 13.66
CA ASN A 393 -17.05 -17.72 13.77
C ASN A 393 -16.18 -16.72 12.96
N ASP A 394 -15.60 -15.75 13.65
CA ASP A 394 -14.98 -14.56 13.04
C ASP A 394 -13.94 -14.82 11.95
N ASP A 395 -13.12 -15.88 12.04
CA ASP A 395 -12.08 -16.15 11.03
C ASP A 395 -12.57 -16.99 9.85
N LEU A 396 -13.56 -17.86 10.06
CA LEU A 396 -14.14 -18.70 8.99
C LEU A 396 -15.15 -17.95 8.11
N GLU A 397 -15.55 -16.75 8.51
CA GLU A 397 -16.50 -15.87 7.81
C GLU A 397 -15.82 -14.85 6.88
N LYS A 398 -14.49 -14.85 6.81
CA LYS A 398 -13.72 -13.82 6.09
C LYS A 398 -13.37 -14.27 4.69
N PHE A 399 -14.03 -13.68 3.70
CA PHE A 399 -13.85 -13.98 2.30
C PHE A 399 -13.13 -12.85 1.55
N ASN A 400 -12.47 -13.23 0.47
CA ASN A 400 -11.78 -12.31 -0.42
C ASN A 400 -12.24 -12.54 -1.86
N PHE A 401 -12.33 -11.46 -2.63
CA PHE A 401 -12.66 -11.51 -4.05
C PHE A 401 -11.43 -11.11 -4.85
N VAL A 402 -10.74 -12.10 -5.39
CA VAL A 402 -9.49 -11.88 -6.14
C VAL A 402 -9.85 -11.62 -7.59
N PRO A 403 -9.61 -10.42 -8.14
CA PRO A 403 -9.87 -10.15 -9.53
C PRO A 403 -8.88 -10.93 -10.39
N VAL A 404 -9.41 -11.66 -11.36
CA VAL A 404 -8.64 -12.42 -12.33
C VAL A 404 -9.20 -12.18 -13.72
N LYS A 405 -8.40 -12.47 -14.74
CA LYS A 405 -8.84 -12.50 -16.12
C LYS A 405 -8.73 -13.92 -16.66
N LEU A 406 -9.89 -14.53 -16.86
CA LEU A 406 -9.95 -15.86 -17.46
C LEU A 406 -10.28 -15.71 -18.94
N GLU A 407 -9.34 -16.06 -19.82
CA GLU A 407 -9.46 -15.91 -21.26
C GLU A 407 -9.73 -14.43 -21.66
N LYS A 408 -11.00 -14.09 -21.91
CA LYS A 408 -11.47 -12.72 -22.23
C LYS A 408 -12.43 -12.16 -21.20
N ARG A 409 -12.67 -12.87 -20.10
CA ARG A 409 -13.63 -12.48 -19.06
C ARG A 409 -12.90 -11.96 -17.82
N GLU A 410 -13.27 -10.77 -17.40
CA GLU A 410 -12.88 -10.20 -16.12
C GLU A 410 -13.86 -10.71 -15.06
N ILE A 411 -13.39 -11.54 -14.14
CA ILE A 411 -14.20 -12.15 -13.08
C ILE A 411 -13.52 -11.99 -11.71
N TYR A 412 -14.27 -12.19 -10.64
CA TYR A 412 -13.74 -12.31 -9.27
C TYR A 412 -13.73 -13.78 -8.83
N LEU A 413 -12.60 -14.30 -8.36
CA LEU A 413 -12.57 -15.59 -7.68
C LEU A 413 -12.79 -15.40 -6.18
N LEU A 414 -13.71 -16.19 -5.61
CA LEU A 414 -13.95 -16.22 -4.18
C LEU A 414 -12.87 -17.07 -3.48
N SER A 415 -12.13 -16.48 -2.54
CA SER A 415 -11.19 -17.16 -1.64
C SER A 415 -11.53 -16.83 -0.17
N SER A 416 -10.80 -17.40 0.77
CA SER A 416 -10.95 -17.15 2.22
C SER A 416 -9.65 -16.67 2.85
N LYS A 417 -9.76 -15.96 3.98
CA LYS A 417 -8.60 -15.53 4.77
C LYS A 417 -7.74 -16.70 5.24
N GLU A 418 -8.37 -17.82 5.61
CA GLU A 418 -7.70 -19.00 6.18
C GLU A 418 -7.00 -19.86 5.10
N SER A 419 -7.46 -19.82 3.84
CA SER A 419 -6.78 -20.50 2.73
C SER A 419 -6.81 -19.63 1.48
N PRO A 420 -5.96 -18.59 1.43
CA PRO A 420 -5.86 -17.70 0.27
C PRO A 420 -5.43 -18.46 -1.00
N ASN A 421 -4.80 -19.62 -0.88
CA ASN A 421 -4.46 -20.49 -2.01
C ASN A 421 -5.62 -21.31 -2.57
N LYS A 422 -6.80 -21.25 -1.95
CA LYS A 422 -7.97 -22.02 -2.39
C LYS A 422 -9.06 -21.11 -2.92
N PHE A 423 -9.72 -21.55 -3.98
CA PHE A 423 -10.79 -20.80 -4.63
C PHE A 423 -12.10 -21.60 -4.67
N ALA A 424 -13.21 -20.91 -4.49
CA ALA A 424 -14.54 -21.50 -4.48
C ALA A 424 -14.97 -21.90 -5.90
N TYR A 425 -15.56 -23.08 -6.00
CA TYR A 425 -15.86 -23.77 -7.25
C TYR A 425 -17.06 -24.71 -7.07
N VAL A 426 -17.77 -24.98 -8.16
CA VAL A 426 -18.93 -25.89 -8.22
C VAL A 426 -18.55 -27.20 -8.93
N PRO A 427 -18.50 -28.35 -8.25
CA PRO A 427 -18.28 -29.65 -8.90
C PRO A 427 -19.48 -30.09 -9.72
N GLN A 428 -19.22 -30.86 -10.78
CA GLN A 428 -20.26 -31.37 -11.70
C GLN A 428 -21.34 -32.21 -11.01
N ASN A 429 -20.97 -32.93 -9.95
CA ASN A 429 -21.84 -33.85 -9.23
C ASN A 429 -22.51 -33.20 -8.01
N ALA A 430 -22.26 -31.91 -7.74
CA ALA A 430 -22.77 -31.29 -6.53
C ALA A 430 -24.25 -30.92 -6.69
N ASP A 431 -25.04 -31.23 -5.66
CA ASP A 431 -26.42 -30.76 -5.46
C ASP A 431 -26.49 -29.23 -5.18
N GLY A 432 -25.55 -28.45 -5.72
CA GLY A 432 -25.37 -27.02 -5.49
C GLY A 432 -24.44 -26.65 -4.34
N ALA A 433 -23.67 -27.58 -3.77
CA ALA A 433 -22.65 -27.25 -2.77
C ALA A 433 -21.43 -26.54 -3.41
N LEU A 434 -20.91 -25.52 -2.73
CA LEU A 434 -19.68 -24.80 -3.08
C LEU A 434 -18.48 -25.41 -2.38
N PHE A 435 -17.42 -25.70 -3.14
CA PHE A 435 -16.20 -26.32 -2.65
C PHE A 435 -14.98 -25.42 -2.87
N PHE A 436 -13.96 -25.58 -2.05
CA PHE A 436 -12.65 -24.97 -2.23
C PHE A 436 -11.69 -25.95 -2.91
N VAL A 437 -11.04 -25.51 -4.00
CA VAL A 437 -9.98 -26.25 -4.69
C VAL A 437 -8.63 -25.53 -4.56
N ASP A 438 -7.53 -26.28 -4.49
CA ASP A 438 -6.19 -25.72 -4.42
C ASP A 438 -5.78 -25.08 -5.76
N GLY A 439 -5.27 -23.84 -5.67
CA GLY A 439 -4.79 -23.07 -6.80
C GLY A 439 -5.86 -22.78 -7.85
N ILE A 440 -5.41 -22.32 -9.01
CA ILE A 440 -6.26 -22.12 -10.19
C ILE A 440 -5.99 -23.27 -11.16
N PRO A 441 -6.87 -24.27 -11.27
CA PRO A 441 -6.87 -25.23 -12.37
C PRO A 441 -6.53 -24.62 -13.75
N SER A 442 -5.69 -25.33 -14.53
CA SER A 442 -5.24 -24.90 -15.88
C SER A 442 -6.30 -25.08 -16.93
N LYS A 443 -7.35 -25.80 -16.56
CA LYS A 443 -8.46 -26.17 -17.40
C LYS A 443 -9.69 -25.83 -16.57
N VAL A 444 -10.23 -24.65 -16.81
CA VAL A 444 -11.49 -24.25 -16.22
C VAL A 444 -12.57 -25.01 -16.97
N GLY A 445 -13.37 -25.79 -16.23
CA GLY A 445 -14.62 -26.36 -16.73
C GLY A 445 -14.51 -27.39 -17.87
N TYR A 446 -14.71 -28.65 -17.55
CA TYR A 446 -15.47 -29.53 -18.44
C TYR A 446 -16.89 -29.66 -17.85
N GLY A 447 -17.92 -29.21 -18.59
CA GLY A 447 -19.34 -29.34 -18.18
C GLY A 447 -19.84 -28.28 -17.19
N ASN A 448 -20.76 -28.67 -16.29
CA ASN A 448 -21.44 -27.82 -15.27
C ASN A 448 -20.51 -27.26 -14.17
N GLN A 449 -19.20 -27.28 -14.42
CA GLN A 449 -18.13 -26.95 -13.50
C GLN A 449 -17.68 -25.52 -13.73
N GLY A 450 -17.69 -24.68 -12.70
CA GLY A 450 -17.19 -23.31 -12.83
C GLY A 450 -16.77 -22.70 -11.51
N TYR A 451 -15.81 -21.78 -11.58
CA TYR A 451 -15.49 -20.93 -10.44
C TYR A 451 -16.68 -20.06 -10.10
N PHE A 452 -16.85 -19.84 -8.80
CA PHE A 452 -17.89 -18.97 -8.30
C PHE A 452 -17.42 -17.52 -8.31
N THR A 453 -18.24 -16.64 -8.89
CA THR A 453 -17.92 -15.25 -9.13
C THR A 453 -19.10 -14.32 -8.89
N LEU A 454 -18.82 -13.03 -8.79
CA LEU A 454 -19.84 -11.98 -8.83
C LEU A 454 -20.30 -11.81 -10.28
N VAL A 455 -21.61 -11.77 -10.50
CA VAL A 455 -22.20 -11.29 -11.75
C VAL A 455 -22.38 -9.79 -11.60
N GLU A 456 -21.72 -9.02 -12.46
CA GLU A 456 -21.95 -7.57 -12.59
C GLU A 456 -23.28 -7.27 -13.28
#